data_AF-A0A832XVN7-F1
#
_entry.id   AF-A0A832XVN7-F1
#
_cell.length_a   1.000
_cell.length_b   1.000
_cell.length_c   1.000
_cell.angle_alpha   90.00
_cell.angle_beta   90.00
_cell.angle_gamma   90.00
#
_symmetry.space_group_name_H-M   'P 1'
#
loop_
_entity.id
_entity.type
_entity.pdbx_description
1 polymer ?
#
loop_
_entity_poly.entity_id
_entity_poly.type
_entity_poly.pdbx_seq_one_letter_code
_entity_poly.pdbx_strand_id
1 'polypeptide(L)'
;MNVMRHLSVPNRQVEGALDHIRSQGWLAEGMRVFASEDGTARLIPLDPRAPLEMLEPLAKFDVISHEGKPYERDDSDWWAHLSALIGEEPVEMHREAWPSSHEFFGDMMIVRIDDEVAGYVSEIAQAKLQAHPHIRLVLSDDG
;
A
#
# COMPACT_ATOMS: atom_id res chain seq x y z
N MET A 1 5.26 -17.32 -8.56
CA MET A 1 6.34 -16.78 -7.71
C MET A 1 7.11 -15.76 -8.52
N ASN A 2 7.15 -14.50 -8.07
CA ASN A 2 7.90 -13.45 -8.76
C ASN A 2 9.30 -13.35 -8.14
N VAL A 3 10.27 -14.07 -8.72
CA VAL A 3 11.65 -14.08 -8.24
C VAL A 3 12.37 -12.83 -8.74
N MET A 4 13.00 -12.09 -7.84
CA MET A 4 13.68 -10.84 -8.14
C MET A 4 14.93 -10.62 -7.30
N ARG A 5 15.74 -9.63 -7.68
CA ARG A 5 16.97 -9.27 -6.97
C ARG A 5 16.65 -8.48 -5.71
N HIS A 6 17.33 -8.82 -4.63
CA HIS A 6 17.30 -8.10 -3.37
C HIS A 6 18.72 -7.78 -2.93
N LEU A 7 18.93 -6.59 -2.36
CA LEU A 7 20.13 -6.27 -1.62
C LEU A 7 19.97 -6.77 -0.18
N SER A 8 20.88 -7.62 0.28
CA SER A 8 20.92 -8.12 1.65
C SER A 8 21.74 -7.18 2.53
N VAL A 9 21.07 -6.44 3.42
CA VAL A 9 21.69 -5.39 4.23
C VAL A 9 21.54 -5.70 5.72
N PRO A 10 22.63 -5.74 6.50
CA PRO A 10 22.55 -5.92 7.95
C PRO A 10 21.64 -4.88 8.61
N ASN A 11 20.83 -5.29 9.58
CA ASN A 11 19.78 -4.45 10.18
C ASN A 11 20.24 -3.02 10.55
N ARG A 12 21.47 -2.88 11.06
CA ARG A 12 22.05 -1.58 11.49
C ARG A 12 22.38 -0.61 10.35
N GLN A 13 22.39 -1.06 9.10
CA GLN A 13 22.78 -0.29 7.92
C GLN A 13 21.62 -0.09 6.92
N VAL A 14 20.43 -0.61 7.24
CA VAL A 14 19.29 -0.64 6.32
C VAL A 14 18.82 0.76 5.93
N GLU A 15 18.73 1.67 6.90
CA GLU A 15 18.25 3.04 6.65
C GLU A 15 19.15 3.78 5.64
N GLY A 16 20.47 3.79 5.88
CA GLY A 16 21.41 4.43 4.95
C GLY A 16 21.46 3.76 3.57
N ALA A 17 21.30 2.43 3.50
CA ALA A 17 21.20 1.74 2.21
C ALA A 17 19.91 2.10 1.47
N LEU A 18 18.77 2.17 2.17
CA LEU A 18 17.49 2.57 1.59
C LEU A 18 17.51 4.00 1.06
N ASP A 19 18.12 4.92 1.78
CA ASP A 19 18.24 6.31 1.33
C ASP A 19 19.02 6.40 0.02
N HIS A 20 20.14 5.66 -0.09
CA HIS A 20 20.90 5.61 -1.33
C HIS A 20 20.10 4.98 -2.48
N ILE A 21 19.49 3.82 -2.26
CA ILE A 21 18.67 3.11 -3.25
C ILE A 21 17.51 4.00 -3.75
N ARG A 22 16.82 4.69 -2.84
CA ARG A 22 15.72 5.61 -3.18
C ARG A 22 16.21 6.81 -3.97
N SER A 23 17.35 7.41 -3.60
CA SER A 23 17.92 8.56 -4.31
C SER A 23 18.23 8.26 -5.77
N GLN A 24 18.51 6.98 -6.10
CA GLN A 24 18.80 6.52 -7.46
C GLN A 24 17.57 5.91 -8.16
N GLY A 25 16.41 5.85 -7.50
CA GLY A 25 15.22 5.21 -8.05
C GLY A 25 15.36 3.69 -8.24
N TRP A 26 16.20 3.04 -7.44
CA TRP A 26 16.50 1.60 -7.55
C TRP A 26 15.63 0.72 -6.66
N LEU A 27 14.75 1.29 -5.83
CA LEU A 27 13.83 0.51 -5.00
C LEU A 27 12.70 0.01 -5.88
N ALA A 28 12.43 -1.30 -5.87
CA ALA A 28 11.32 -1.84 -6.62
C ALA A 28 9.98 -1.34 -6.07
N GLU A 29 9.21 -0.68 -6.92
CA GLU A 29 7.89 -0.16 -6.57
C GLU A 29 6.92 -1.30 -6.23
N GLY A 30 6.05 -1.07 -5.23
CA GLY A 30 5.06 -2.06 -4.83
C GLY A 30 5.62 -3.27 -4.08
N MET A 31 6.91 -3.30 -3.71
CA MET A 31 7.54 -4.42 -2.98
C MET A 31 8.01 -4.02 -1.57
N ARG A 32 7.79 -4.91 -0.60
CA ARG A 32 8.18 -4.76 0.81
C ARG A 32 9.67 -5.05 1.02
N VAL A 33 10.26 -4.33 1.95
CA VAL A 33 11.52 -4.72 2.61
C VAL A 33 11.18 -5.70 3.73
N PHE A 34 11.84 -6.85 3.80
CA PHE A 34 11.53 -7.88 4.80
C PHE A 34 12.79 -8.52 5.39
N ALA A 35 12.65 -9.23 6.51
CA ALA A 35 13.78 -9.91 7.15
C ALA A 35 14.24 -11.12 6.33
N SER A 36 15.56 -11.33 6.30
CA SER A 36 16.18 -12.60 5.92
C SER A 36 15.76 -13.74 6.87
N GLU A 37 15.97 -14.99 6.45
CA GLU A 37 15.55 -16.17 7.23
C GLU A 37 16.18 -16.24 8.62
N ASP A 38 17.45 -15.80 8.76
CA ASP A 38 18.16 -15.77 10.04
C ASP A 38 17.87 -14.51 10.88
N GLY A 39 17.10 -13.56 10.34
CA GLY A 39 16.71 -12.31 10.99
C GLY A 39 17.83 -11.27 11.15
N THR A 40 19.05 -11.53 10.67
CA THR A 40 20.21 -10.66 10.88
C THR A 40 20.29 -9.50 9.88
N ALA A 41 19.67 -9.68 8.71
CA ALA A 41 19.63 -8.71 7.63
C ALA A 41 18.20 -8.43 7.13
N ARG A 42 18.03 -7.31 6.43
CA ARG A 42 16.86 -7.02 5.60
C ARG A 42 17.17 -7.22 4.13
N LEU A 43 16.19 -7.75 3.41
CA LEU A 43 16.18 -7.88 1.97
C LEU A 43 15.45 -6.69 1.37
N ILE A 44 16.18 -5.84 0.66
CA ILE A 44 15.65 -4.66 -0.02
C ILE A 44 15.42 -5.01 -1.49
N PRO A 45 14.19 -4.98 -2.00
CA PRO A 45 13.90 -5.37 -3.38
C PRO A 45 14.43 -4.32 -4.38
N LEU A 46 15.14 -4.78 -5.41
CA LEU A 46 15.75 -3.91 -6.41
C LEU A 46 14.91 -3.83 -7.69
N ASP A 47 14.72 -2.63 -8.21
CA ASP A 47 14.10 -2.39 -9.51
C ASP A 47 14.95 -3.06 -10.62
N PRO A 48 14.32 -3.60 -11.70
CA PRO A 48 15.05 -4.18 -12.82
C PRO A 48 16.10 -3.24 -13.45
N ARG A 49 15.92 -1.92 -13.34
CA ARG A 49 16.85 -0.89 -13.83
C ARG A 49 18.06 -0.68 -12.91
N ALA A 50 18.05 -1.21 -11.70
CA ALA A 50 19.21 -1.15 -10.81
C ALA A 50 20.41 -1.87 -11.44
N PRO A 51 21.65 -1.38 -11.25
CA PRO A 51 22.85 -2.01 -11.79
C PRO A 51 22.95 -3.52 -11.46
N LEU A 52 23.59 -4.30 -12.32
CA LEU A 52 23.86 -5.73 -12.04
C LEU A 52 24.85 -5.89 -10.89
N GLU A 53 25.88 -5.05 -10.88
CA GLU A 53 26.87 -4.94 -9.81
C GLU A 53 26.64 -3.62 -9.07
N MET A 54 26.51 -3.69 -7.74
CA MET A 54 26.30 -2.50 -6.92
C MET A 54 27.59 -1.69 -6.82
N LEU A 55 27.46 -0.37 -6.93
CA LEU A 55 28.56 0.57 -6.72
C LEU A 55 28.63 1.00 -5.26
N GLU A 56 29.76 1.57 -4.85
CA GLU A 56 29.90 2.18 -3.52
C GLU A 56 28.81 3.25 -3.31
N PRO A 57 28.18 3.31 -2.10
CA PRO A 57 28.56 2.61 -0.87
C PRO A 57 27.90 1.21 -0.70
N LEU A 58 27.17 0.72 -1.70
CA LEU A 58 26.38 -0.51 -1.64
C LEU A 58 27.15 -1.76 -2.07
N ALA A 59 28.31 -1.60 -2.73
CA ALA A 59 29.13 -2.71 -3.25
C ALA A 59 29.53 -3.76 -2.19
N LYS A 60 29.55 -3.37 -0.92
CA LYS A 60 29.84 -4.25 0.23
C LYS A 60 28.71 -5.19 0.63
N PHE A 61 27.53 -5.06 0.03
CA PHE A 61 26.34 -5.87 0.35
C PHE A 61 26.06 -6.87 -0.75
N ASP A 62 25.58 -8.05 -0.36
CA ASP A 62 25.27 -9.12 -1.29
C ASP A 62 23.97 -8.85 -2.05
N VAL A 63 23.96 -9.12 -3.35
CA VAL A 63 22.76 -9.17 -4.18
C VAL A 63 22.31 -10.62 -4.30
N ILE A 64 21.12 -10.93 -3.82
CA ILE A 64 20.55 -12.27 -3.84
C ILE A 64 19.26 -12.33 -4.66
N SER A 65 18.94 -13.50 -5.21
CA SER A 65 17.65 -13.76 -5.85
C SER A 65 16.70 -14.38 -4.83
N HIS A 66 15.54 -13.75 -4.64
CA HIS A 66 14.51 -14.22 -3.71
C HIS A 66 13.12 -13.88 -4.25
N GLU A 67 12.08 -14.60 -3.81
CA GLU A 67 10.70 -14.19 -4.09
C GLU A 67 10.41 -12.83 -3.48
N GLY A 68 9.92 -11.90 -4.31
CA GLY A 68 9.49 -10.58 -3.87
C GLY A 68 8.22 -10.69 -3.02
N LYS A 69 8.17 -9.91 -1.94
CA LYS A 69 6.93 -9.74 -1.16
C LYS A 69 6.29 -8.44 -1.62
N PRO A 70 5.16 -8.48 -2.36
CA PRO A 70 4.46 -7.25 -2.67
C PRO A 70 4.06 -6.58 -1.35
N TYR A 71 3.91 -5.25 -1.35
CA TYR A 71 2.98 -4.68 -0.39
C TYR A 71 1.66 -5.43 -0.60
N GLU A 72 1.06 -5.97 0.47
CA GLU A 72 -0.39 -6.14 0.40
C GLU A 72 -0.84 -4.76 -0.04
N ARG A 73 -1.44 -4.68 -1.23
CA ARG A 73 -2.25 -3.54 -1.54
C ARG A 73 -3.20 -3.53 -0.34
N ASP A 74 -3.03 -2.56 0.55
CA ASP A 74 -4.22 -2.01 1.17
C ASP A 74 -5.09 -1.76 -0.05
N ASP A 75 -6.15 -2.54 -0.22
CA ASP A 75 -7.07 -2.38 -1.33
C ASP A 75 -7.68 -1.00 -1.11
N SER A 76 -6.95 0.03 -1.50
CA SER A 76 -7.34 1.44 -1.45
C SER A 76 -8.52 1.66 -2.39
N ASP A 77 -8.82 0.65 -3.21
CA ASP A 77 -10.03 0.55 -3.99
C ASP A 77 -11.22 0.21 -3.08
N TRP A 78 -11.70 1.22 -2.37
CA TRP A 78 -12.91 1.13 -1.56
C TRP A 78 -14.14 0.68 -2.38
N TRP A 79 -14.14 0.87 -3.71
CA TRP A 79 -15.20 0.35 -4.57
C TRP A 79 -15.20 -1.18 -4.63
N ALA A 80 -14.03 -1.81 -4.65
CA ALA A 80 -13.93 -3.27 -4.60
C ALA A 80 -14.50 -3.81 -3.27
N HIS A 81 -14.19 -3.15 -2.15
CA HIS A 81 -14.76 -3.51 -0.84
C HIS A 81 -16.28 -3.28 -0.81
N LEU A 82 -16.76 -2.17 -1.35
CA LEU A 82 -18.20 -1.88 -1.41
C LEU A 82 -18.94 -2.92 -2.26
N SER A 83 -18.45 -3.23 -3.46
CA SER A 83 -19.00 -4.27 -4.33
C SER A 83 -19.00 -5.65 -3.68
N ALA A 84 -17.99 -5.95 -2.85
CA ALA A 84 -17.97 -7.20 -2.09
C ALA A 84 -19.04 -7.26 -0.98
N LEU A 85 -19.46 -6.10 -0.44
CA LEU A 85 -20.48 -6.01 0.61
C LEU A 85 -21.91 -6.03 0.04
N ILE A 86 -22.18 -5.31 -1.06
CA ILE A 86 -23.55 -5.10 -1.57
C ILE A 86 -23.79 -5.65 -2.98
N GLY A 87 -22.76 -6.17 -3.64
CA GLY A 87 -22.81 -6.65 -5.03
C GLY A 87 -22.54 -5.55 -6.06
N GLU A 88 -22.20 -5.96 -7.29
CA GLU A 88 -21.86 -5.03 -8.38
C GLU A 88 -23.08 -4.27 -8.92
N GLU A 89 -24.27 -4.88 -8.91
CA GLU A 89 -25.48 -4.27 -9.49
C GLU A 89 -25.91 -2.98 -8.76
N PRO A 90 -26.02 -2.93 -7.41
CA PRO A 90 -26.30 -1.67 -6.71
C PRO A 90 -25.19 -0.63 -6.87
N VAL A 91 -23.93 -1.08 -6.90
CA VAL A 91 -22.77 -0.20 -7.06
C VAL A 91 -22.82 0.53 -8.41
N GLU A 92 -23.07 -0.19 -9.50
CA GLU A 92 -23.17 0.43 -10.83
C GLU A 92 -24.46 1.26 -10.98
N MET A 93 -25.57 0.82 -10.36
CA MET A 93 -26.85 1.55 -10.41
C MET A 93 -26.73 2.97 -9.80
N HIS A 94 -25.98 3.12 -8.71
CA HIS A 94 -25.82 4.39 -8.00
C HIS A 94 -24.45 5.04 -8.21
N ARG A 95 -23.76 4.72 -9.30
CA ARG A 95 -22.34 5.05 -9.53
C ARG A 95 -21.96 6.50 -9.20
N GLU A 96 -22.84 7.46 -9.52
CA GLU A 96 -22.60 8.89 -9.32
C GLU A 96 -22.93 9.40 -7.91
N ALA A 97 -23.78 8.69 -7.16
CA ALA A 97 -24.24 9.07 -5.82
C ALA A 97 -23.32 8.58 -4.69
N TRP A 98 -22.42 7.65 -4.99
CA TRP A 98 -21.48 7.14 -3.99
C TRP A 98 -20.44 8.20 -3.57
N PRO A 99 -20.02 8.24 -2.30
CA PRO A 99 -19.09 9.23 -1.78
C PRO A 99 -17.68 9.09 -2.38
N SER A 100 -17.45 9.83 -3.46
CA SER A 100 -16.18 9.87 -4.18
C SER A 100 -15.18 10.85 -3.56
N SER A 101 -15.66 11.93 -2.93
CA SER A 101 -14.86 12.88 -2.16
C SER A 101 -14.85 12.53 -0.66
N HIS A 102 -13.74 12.85 -0.01
CA HIS A 102 -13.57 12.69 1.43
C HIS A 102 -12.54 13.72 1.95
N GLU A 103 -12.67 14.09 3.21
CA GLU A 103 -11.69 14.90 3.93
C GLU A 103 -11.07 14.10 5.07
N PHE A 104 -9.79 14.32 5.33
CA PHE A 104 -9.06 13.66 6.42
C PHE A 104 -8.75 14.67 7.54
N PHE A 105 -9.02 14.26 8.80
CA PHE A 105 -8.61 15.00 9.98
C PHE A 105 -8.00 14.04 11.01
N GLY A 106 -6.67 13.96 11.03
CA GLY A 106 -5.96 12.99 11.85
C GLY A 106 -6.24 11.56 11.40
N ASP A 107 -6.78 10.73 12.30
CA ASP A 107 -7.23 9.36 12.04
C ASP A 107 -8.74 9.27 11.75
N MET A 108 -9.37 10.40 11.40
CA MET A 108 -10.79 10.47 11.04
C MET A 108 -10.96 10.82 9.56
N MET A 109 -12.01 10.28 8.96
CA MET A 109 -12.47 10.60 7.60
C MET A 109 -13.87 11.20 7.67
N ILE A 110 -14.10 12.28 6.92
CA ILE A 110 -15.40 12.91 6.75
C ILE A 110 -15.85 12.68 5.30
N VAL A 111 -17.08 12.21 5.12
CA VAL A 111 -17.68 11.91 3.81
C VAL A 111 -19.08 12.51 3.72
N ARG A 112 -19.46 13.02 2.56
CA ARG A 112 -20.84 13.42 2.30
C ARG A 112 -21.61 12.26 1.67
N ILE A 113 -22.79 11.95 2.19
CA ILE A 113 -23.62 10.84 1.71
C ILE A 113 -24.85 11.40 1.02
N ASP A 114 -25.06 11.04 -0.24
CA ASP A 114 -26.28 11.39 -0.96
C ASP A 114 -27.48 10.52 -0.51
N ASP A 115 -28.68 11.10 -0.53
CA ASP A 115 -29.92 10.44 -0.10
C ASP A 115 -30.18 9.12 -0.84
N GLU A 116 -29.77 9.02 -2.11
CA GLU A 116 -29.92 7.83 -2.94
C GLU A 116 -29.18 6.61 -2.38
N VAL A 117 -28.08 6.84 -1.64
CA VAL A 117 -27.23 5.79 -1.07
C VAL A 117 -27.23 5.79 0.46
N ALA A 118 -28.07 6.61 1.09
CA ALA A 118 -28.20 6.69 2.55
C ALA A 118 -28.62 5.35 3.20
N GLY A 119 -29.21 4.44 2.43
CA GLY A 119 -29.50 3.07 2.89
C GLY A 119 -28.25 2.20 3.11
N TYR A 120 -27.08 2.59 2.58
CA TYR A 120 -25.83 1.83 2.59
C TYR A 120 -24.73 2.44 3.49
N VAL A 121 -25.11 3.30 4.44
CA VAL A 121 -24.15 4.04 5.29
C VAL A 121 -23.16 3.11 6.00
N SER A 122 -23.62 1.94 6.46
CA SER A 122 -22.76 0.99 7.17
C SER A 122 -21.73 0.36 6.24
N GLU A 123 -22.14 -0.02 5.04
CA GLU A 123 -21.31 -0.64 4.02
C GLU A 123 -20.31 0.35 3.44
N ILE A 124 -20.73 1.61 3.24
CA ILE A 124 -19.84 2.72 2.89
C ILE A 124 -18.75 2.88 3.95
N ALA A 125 -19.13 2.97 5.24
CA ALA A 125 -18.18 3.15 6.33
C ALA A 125 -17.20 1.97 6.43
N GLN A 126 -17.70 0.75 6.31
CA GLN A 126 -16.89 -0.46 6.35
C GLN A 126 -15.90 -0.52 5.18
N ALA A 127 -16.35 -0.26 3.96
CA ALA A 127 -15.52 -0.26 2.77
C ALA A 127 -14.42 0.81 2.86
N LYS A 128 -14.75 2.03 3.34
CA LYS A 128 -13.76 3.10 3.57
C LYS A 128 -12.76 2.74 4.68
N LEU A 129 -13.20 2.17 5.81
CA LEU A 129 -12.26 1.75 6.86
C LEU A 129 -11.31 0.65 6.40
N GLN A 130 -11.79 -0.29 5.57
CA GLN A 130 -10.97 -1.34 4.98
C GLN A 130 -9.95 -0.79 3.98
N ALA A 131 -10.35 0.18 3.15
CA ALA A 131 -9.47 0.83 2.19
C ALA A 131 -8.44 1.77 2.81
N HIS A 132 -8.66 2.23 4.04
CA HIS A 132 -7.84 3.24 4.70
C HIS A 132 -7.41 2.79 6.12
N PRO A 133 -6.37 1.93 6.26
CA PRO A 133 -6.03 1.30 7.54
C PRO A 133 -5.60 2.23 8.67
N HIS A 134 -5.24 3.49 8.35
CA HIS A 134 -4.89 4.51 9.33
C HIS A 134 -6.11 5.28 9.85
N ILE A 135 -7.28 5.08 9.25
CA ILE A 135 -8.53 5.71 9.67
C ILE A 135 -9.24 4.81 10.68
N ARG A 136 -9.71 5.42 11.76
CA ARG A 136 -10.39 4.74 12.88
C ARG A 136 -11.86 5.14 12.99
N LEU A 137 -12.26 6.20 12.30
CA LEU A 137 -13.60 6.76 12.36
C LEU A 137 -13.97 7.38 11.01
N VAL A 138 -15.18 7.08 10.52
CA VAL A 138 -15.79 7.72 9.36
C VAL A 138 -17.04 8.47 9.83
N LEU A 139 -17.16 9.74 9.45
CA LEU A 139 -18.26 10.63 9.83
C LEU A 139 -19.01 11.07 8.57
N SER A 140 -20.34 11.11 8.63
CA SER A 140 -21.15 11.77 7.61
C SER A 140 -21.15 13.27 7.83
N ASP A 141 -20.96 14.03 6.77
CA ASP A 141 -21.15 15.47 6.73
C ASP A 141 -22.55 15.82 6.22
N ASP A 142 -23.33 16.46 7.09
CA ASP A 142 -24.69 16.93 6.81
C ASP A 142 -24.77 18.46 6.57
N GLY A 143 -23.62 19.17 6.57
CA GLY A 143 -23.54 20.63 6.41
C GLY A 143 -23.27 21.42 7.70
#